data_AF-A0A1I3T8P5-F1
#
_entry.id   AF-A0A1I3T8P5-F1
#
_cell.length_a   1.000
_cell.length_b   1.000
_cell.length_c   1.000
_cell.angle_alpha   90.00
_cell.angle_beta   90.00
_cell.angle_gamma   90.00
#
_symmetry.space_group_name_H-M   'P 1'
#
loop_
_entity.id
_entity.type
_entity.pdbx_description
1 polymer ?
#
loop_
_entity_poly.entity_id
_entity_poly.type
_entity_poly.pdbx_seq_one_letter_code
_entity_poly.pdbx_strand_id
1 'polypeptide(L)'
;MATPDLSGPVNATAPIPVTNAKFTEELGRRLHRPAVFRIPGGLLRWIGGGFADELLLGGQRVLPNKALSRGFVFRHETLRSAFEAML
;
A
#
# COMPACT_ATOMS: atom_id res chain seq x y z
N MET A 1 -0.95 24.74 -2.61
CA MET A 1 -2.23 25.47 -2.74
C MET A 1 -3.31 24.59 -2.14
N ALA A 2 -4.10 25.10 -1.19
CA ALA A 2 -5.25 24.36 -0.67
C ALA A 2 -6.36 24.34 -1.74
N THR A 3 -7.12 23.24 -1.82
CA THR A 3 -8.29 23.09 -2.71
C THR A 3 -9.54 23.42 -1.88
N PRO A 4 -9.99 24.69 -1.84
CA PRO A 4 -10.98 25.16 -0.86
C PRO A 4 -12.37 24.49 -1.01
N ASP A 5 -12.65 23.93 -2.17
CA ASP A 5 -13.85 23.17 -2.52
C ASP A 5 -13.77 21.67 -2.15
N LEU A 6 -12.65 21.21 -1.59
CA LEU A 6 -12.45 19.84 -1.13
C LEU A 6 -12.78 19.71 0.36
N SER A 7 -13.93 19.11 0.69
CA SER A 7 -14.39 18.93 2.06
C SER A 7 -14.62 17.45 2.43
N GLY A 8 -14.60 17.17 3.73
CA GLY A 8 -14.77 15.83 4.28
C GLY A 8 -13.57 14.89 4.08
N PRO A 9 -13.70 13.60 4.43
CA PRO A 9 -12.57 12.66 4.42
C PRO A 9 -12.05 12.41 3.00
N VAL A 10 -10.72 12.29 2.87
CA VAL A 10 -10.01 11.98 1.63
C VAL A 10 -9.09 10.78 1.91
N ASN A 11 -9.16 9.75 1.06
CA ASN A 11 -8.25 8.62 1.18
C ASN A 11 -6.87 8.97 0.66
N ALA A 12 -5.85 8.86 1.50
CA ALA A 12 -4.46 9.08 1.15
C ALA A 12 -3.80 7.77 0.69
N THR A 13 -4.35 7.16 -0.36
CA THR A 13 -3.82 5.95 -0.98
C THR A 13 -3.45 6.20 -2.44
N ALA A 14 -2.49 5.44 -2.97
CA ALA A 14 -2.18 5.46 -4.39
C ALA A 14 -3.37 4.91 -5.21
N PRO A 15 -3.54 5.33 -6.47
CA PRO A 15 -4.70 4.94 -7.28
C PRO A 15 -4.69 3.47 -7.71
N ILE A 16 -3.53 2.80 -7.64
CA ILE A 16 -3.38 1.39 -8.03
C ILE A 16 -3.14 0.54 -6.76
N PRO A 17 -4.19 -0.05 -6.17
CA PRO A 17 -4.05 -0.89 -4.99
C PRO A 17 -3.36 -2.20 -5.36
N VAL A 18 -2.51 -2.69 -4.45
CA VAL A 18 -1.82 -3.97 -4.59
C VAL A 18 -2.00 -4.83 -3.35
N THR A 19 -1.77 -6.13 -3.50
CA THR A 19 -1.71 -7.05 -2.36
C THR A 19 -0.34 -6.98 -1.67
N ASN A 20 -0.27 -7.41 -0.41
CA ASN A 20 1.02 -7.53 0.30
C ASN A 20 2.02 -8.43 -0.45
N ALA A 21 1.54 -9.48 -1.12
CA ALA A 21 2.37 -10.36 -1.95
C ALA A 21 3.04 -9.59 -3.11
N LYS A 22 2.28 -8.74 -3.82
CA LYS A 22 2.82 -7.92 -4.90
C LYS A 22 3.76 -6.81 -4.40
N PHE A 23 3.43 -6.20 -3.26
CA PHE A 23 4.33 -5.24 -2.61
C PHE A 23 5.69 -5.88 -2.27
N THR A 24 5.65 -7.04 -1.61
CA THR A 24 6.83 -7.78 -1.18
C THR A 24 7.68 -8.26 -2.36
N GLU A 25 7.04 -8.72 -3.43
CA GLU A 25 7.70 -9.10 -4.69
C GLU A 25 8.46 -7.92 -5.32
N GLU A 26 7.80 -6.77 -5.49
CA GLU A 26 8.39 -5.57 -6.10
C GLU A 26 9.53 -4.99 -5.25
N LEU A 27 9.35 -4.96 -3.93
CA LEU A 27 10.39 -4.51 -3.00
C LEU A 27 11.62 -5.42 -3.05
N GLY A 28 11.42 -6.74 -3.01
CA GLY A 28 12.49 -7.72 -3.11
C GLY A 28 13.26 -7.60 -4.42
N ARG A 29 12.56 -7.36 -5.54
CA ARG A 29 13.21 -7.11 -6.84
C ARG A 29 14.06 -5.84 -6.80
N ARG A 30 13.55 -4.72 -6.28
CA ARG A 30 14.29 -3.44 -6.24
C ARG A 30 15.56 -3.52 -5.39
N LEU A 31 15.50 -4.28 -4.29
CA LEU A 31 16.61 -4.49 -3.36
C LEU A 31 17.55 -5.64 -3.75
N HIS A 32 17.31 -6.31 -4.89
CA HIS A 32 18.03 -7.53 -5.29
C HIS A 32 18.00 -8.66 -4.23
N ARG A 33 16.91 -8.76 -3.48
CA ARG A 33 16.71 -9.74 -2.41
C ARG A 33 15.34 -10.41 -2.52
N PRO A 34 15.19 -11.48 -3.31
CA PRO A 34 13.89 -12.11 -3.57
C PRO A 34 13.27 -12.69 -2.28
N ALA A 35 12.00 -12.37 -2.05
CA ALA A 35 11.23 -12.80 -0.88
C ALA A 35 10.49 -14.13 -1.15
N VAL A 36 11.24 -15.24 -1.11
CA VAL A 36 10.72 -16.57 -1.46
C VAL A 36 9.93 -17.25 -0.33
N PHE A 37 10.22 -16.91 0.92
CA PHE A 37 9.56 -17.50 2.08
C PHE A 37 8.28 -16.74 2.43
N ARG A 38 7.17 -17.47 2.56
CA ARG A 38 5.90 -16.94 3.05
C ARG A 38 5.66 -17.39 4.48
N ILE A 39 5.30 -16.46 5.35
CA ILE A 39 4.96 -16.77 6.74
C ILE A 39 3.46 -17.12 6.81
N PRO A 40 3.07 -18.29 7.32
CA PRO A 40 1.67 -18.65 7.49
C PRO A 40 0.94 -17.70 8.45
N GLY A 41 -0.33 -17.38 8.15
CA GLY A 41 -1.12 -16.48 8.99
C GLY A 41 -1.30 -16.97 10.43
N GLY A 42 -1.43 -18.28 10.65
CA GLY A 42 -1.51 -18.85 12.00
C GLY A 42 -0.25 -18.58 12.83
N LEU A 43 0.93 -18.62 12.22
CA LEU A 43 2.18 -18.29 12.91
C LEU A 43 2.23 -16.80 13.27
N LEU A 44 1.79 -15.92 12.36
CA LEU A 44 1.71 -14.48 12.64
C LEU A 44 0.73 -14.17 13.77
N ARG A 45 -0.43 -14.84 13.82
CA ARG A 45 -1.39 -14.73 14.94
C ARG A 45 -0.81 -15.22 16.25
N TRP A 46 -0.04 -16.30 16.23
CA TRP A 46 0.58 -16.84 17.43
C TRP A 46 1.61 -15.86 18.02
N ILE A 47 2.39 -15.20 17.16
CA ILE A 47 3.41 -14.21 17.58
C ILE A 47 2.77 -12.87 17.97
N GLY A 48 1.83 -12.38 17.16
CA GLY A 48 1.30 -11.02 17.24
C GLY A 48 -0.12 -10.89 17.81
N GLY A 49 -0.77 -12.00 18.18
CA GLY A 49 -2.15 -12.00 18.68
C GLY A 49 -3.14 -11.34 17.72
N GLY A 50 -4.17 -10.68 18.27
CA GLY A 50 -5.20 -9.98 17.48
C GLY A 50 -4.67 -8.79 16.66
N PHE A 51 -3.51 -8.23 17.05
CA PHE A 51 -2.87 -7.14 16.28
C PHE A 51 -2.40 -7.63 14.90
N ALA A 52 -1.93 -8.88 14.80
CA ALA A 52 -1.58 -9.48 13.53
C ALA A 52 -2.79 -9.59 12.60
N ASP A 53 -3.98 -9.86 13.14
CA ASP A 53 -5.20 -9.95 12.33
C ASP A 53 -5.60 -8.61 11.72
N GLU A 54 -5.45 -7.51 12.46
CA GLU A 54 -5.87 -6.19 11.97
C GLU A 54 -4.85 -5.55 11.01
N LEU A 55 -3.55 -5.63 11.34
CA LEU A 55 -2.52 -4.90 10.60
C LEU A 55 -1.73 -5.73 9.58
N LEU A 56 -1.54 -7.03 9.83
CA LEU A 56 -0.68 -7.87 8.99
C LEU A 56 -1.47 -8.80 8.07
N LEU A 57 -2.57 -9.35 8.57
CA LEU A 57 -3.42 -10.30 7.85
C LEU A 57 -4.66 -9.64 7.28
N GLY A 58 -5.09 -8.53 7.87
CA GLY A 58 -6.12 -7.66 7.36
C GLY A 58 -5.66 -6.89 6.14
N GLY A 59 -6.60 -6.54 5.27
CA GLY A 59 -6.34 -5.74 4.10
C GLY A 59 -7.59 -5.02 3.63
N GLN A 60 -7.43 -3.79 3.18
CA GLN A 60 -8.51 -2.99 2.63
C GLN A 60 -8.11 -2.48 1.25
N ARG A 61 -9.01 -2.64 0.27
CA ARG A 61 -8.84 -2.06 -1.06
C ARG A 61 -9.44 -0.65 -1.07
N VAL A 62 -8.64 0.34 -0.65
CA VAL A 62 -9.07 1.74 -0.52
C VAL A 62 -8.64 2.55 -1.74
N LEU A 63 -9.62 3.15 -2.44
CA LEU A 63 -9.38 3.98 -3.62
C LEU A 63 -9.45 5.48 -3.29
N PRO A 64 -8.57 6.32 -3.86
CA PRO A 64 -8.57 7.77 -3.65
C PRO A 64 -9.56 8.50 -4.57
N ASN A 65 -10.80 8.01 -4.68
CA ASN A 65 -11.80 8.48 -5.65
C ASN A 65 -12.03 10.01 -5.58
N LYS A 66 -12.03 10.58 -4.38
CA LYS A 66 -12.22 12.03 -4.18
C LYS A 66 -11.02 12.86 -4.67
N ALA A 67 -9.79 12.34 -4.53
CA ALA A 67 -8.61 13.00 -5.08
C ALA A 67 -8.58 12.90 -6.61
N LEU A 68 -8.90 11.71 -7.14
CA LEU A 68 -8.98 11.46 -8.58
C LEU A 68 -10.04 12.33 -9.26
N SER A 69 -11.24 12.44 -8.70
CA SER A 69 -12.33 13.24 -9.28
C SER A 69 -12.04 14.74 -9.29
N ARG A 70 -11.05 15.19 -8.52
CA ARG A 70 -10.58 16.59 -8.47
C ARG A 70 -9.30 16.81 -9.26
N GLY A 71 -8.87 15.83 -10.06
CA GLY A 71 -7.69 15.94 -10.91
C GLY A 71 -6.37 15.94 -10.16
N PHE A 72 -6.32 15.38 -8.94
CA PHE A 72 -5.05 15.24 -8.23
C PHE A 72 -4.10 14.34 -9.03
N VAL A 73 -2.92 14.88 -9.35
CA VAL A 73 -1.88 14.15 -10.08
C VAL A 73 -0.91 13.53 -9.08
N PHE A 74 -0.84 12.20 -9.08
CA PHE A 74 0.05 11.45 -8.20
C PHE A 74 1.47 11.46 -8.77
N ARG A 75 2.45 11.84 -7.96
CA ARG A 75 3.86 11.79 -8.35
C ARG A 75 4.34 10.36 -8.61
N HIS A 76 3.84 9.41 -7.83
CA HIS A 76 4.16 7.99 -7.93
C HIS A 76 2.86 7.19 -7.86
N GLU A 77 2.29 6.83 -9.02
CA GLU A 77 1.05 6.04 -9.10
C GLU A 77 1.28 4.56 -8.82
N THR A 78 2.50 4.08 -9.09
CA THR A 78 2.87 2.66 -9.00
C THR A 78 3.95 2.45 -7.96
N LEU A 79 3.96 1.25 -7.35
CA LEU A 79 5.05 0.85 -6.45
C LEU A 79 6.43 0.92 -7.12
N ARG A 80 6.52 0.51 -8.39
CA ARG A 80 7.75 0.61 -9.18
C ARG A 80 8.29 2.03 -9.20
N SER A 81 7.45 2.99 -9.60
CA SER A 81 7.85 4.40 -9.66
C SER A 81 8.23 4.99 -8.31
N ALA A 82 7.58 4.54 -7.22
CA ALA A 82 7.90 4.97 -5.86
C ALA A 82 9.24 4.40 -5.38
N PHE A 83 9.48 3.10 -5.62
CA PHE A 83 10.71 2.42 -5.25
C PHE A 83 11.92 2.88 -6.07
N GLU A 84 11.76 3.16 -7.36
CA GLU A 84 12.81 3.75 -8.20
C GLU A 84 13.28 5.12 -7.68
N ALA A 85 12.40 5.88 -7.03
CA ALA A 85 12.73 7.20 -6.51
C ALA A 85 13.40 7.19 -5.12
N MET A 86 13.35 6.08 -4.37
CA MET A 86 13.73 6.03 -2.95
C MET A 86 14.79 4.97 -2.60
N LEU A 87 14.81 3.85 -3.32
CA LEU A 87 15.75 2.73 -3.15
C LEU A 87 16.70 2.70 -4.34
#